data_AF-F9VCN5-F1
#
_entry.id   AF-F9VCN5-F1
#
_cell.length_a   1.000
_cell.length_b   1.000
_cell.length_c   1.000
_cell.angle_alpha   90.00
_cell.angle_beta   90.00
_cell.angle_gamma   90.00
#
_symmetry.space_group_name_H-M   'P 1'
#
loop_
_entity.id
_entity.type
_entity.pdbx_description
1 polymer ?
#
loop_
_entity_poly.entity_id
_entity_poly.type
_entity_poly.pdbx_seq_one_letter_code
_entity_poly.pdbx_strand_id
1 'polypeptide(L)' 'MEISIQSAIQEMLFDNKARGLSKNTIIFREKTLKVFSVFLYQNDILNWTNVKYLDTK' A
#
# COMPACT_ATOMS: atom_id res chain seq x y z
N MET A 1 -5.63 7.53 14.52
CA MET A 1 -4.75 8.02 13.45
C MET A 1 -5.02 7.14 12.24
N GLU A 2 -5.78 7.63 11.26
CA GLU A 2 -6.06 6.88 10.03
C GLU A 2 -4.83 6.95 9.12
N ILE A 3 -4.18 5.82 8.88
CA ILE A 3 -3.10 5.73 7.90
C ILE A 3 -3.77 5.56 6.54
N SER A 4 -3.70 6.59 5.69
CA SER A 4 -4.14 6.49 4.31
C SER A 4 -3.23 5.54 3.54
N ILE A 5 -3.80 4.63 2.75
CA ILE A 5 -3.05 3.72 1.87
C ILE A 5 -2.18 4.50 0.89
N GLN A 6 -2.60 5.69 0.47
CA GLN A 6 -1.74 6.57 -0.35
C GLN A 6 -0.49 7.00 0.41
N SER A 7 -0.63 7.35 1.69
CA SER A 7 0.50 7.69 2.56
C SER A 7 1.42 6.48 2.77
N ALA A 8 0.87 5.29 3.02
CA ALA A 8 1.65 4.06 3.18
C ALA A 8 2.42 3.67 1.90
N ILE A 9 1.80 3.86 0.72
CA ILE A 9 2.47 3.65 -0.57
C ILE A 9 3.60 4.67 -0.75
N GLN A 10 3.37 5.95 -0.47
CA GLN A 10 4.42 6.97 -0.58
C GLN A 10 5.61 6.70 0.34
N GLU A 11 5.35 6.26 1.57
CA GLU A 11 6.39 5.90 2.53
C GLU A 11 7.20 4.68 2.05
N MET A 12 6.54 3.63 1.54
CA MET A 12 7.23 2.48 0.93
C MET A 12 8.09 2.87 -0.29
N LEU A 13 7.62 3.81 -1.10
CA LEU A 13 8.35 4.31 -2.26
C LEU A 13 9.59 5.11 -1.84
N PHE A 14 9.47 5.94 -0.82
CA PHE A 14 10.58 6.69 -0.24
C PHE A 14 11.65 5.75 0.33
N ASP A 15 11.22 4.75 1.10
CA ASP A 15 12.06 3.71 1.67
C ASP A 15 12.84 2.90 0.62
N ASN A 16 12.19 2.56 -0.50
CA ASN A 16 12.84 1.83 -1.58
C ASN A 16 14.02 2.62 -2.19
N LYS A 17 13.90 3.95 -2.23
CA LYS A 17 14.96 4.84 -2.69
C LYS A 17 16.11 4.98 -1.68
N ALA A 18 15.80 4.93 -0.38
CA ALA A 18 16.77 5.02 0.71
C ALA A 18 17.60 3.74 0.91
N ARG A 19 17.05 2.57 0.56
CA ARG A 19 17.67 1.25 0.82
C ARG A 19 18.79 0.81 -0.15
N GLY A 20 19.24 1.68 -1.06
CA GLY A 20 20.32 1.34 -2.00
C GLY A 20 19.98 0.18 -2.96
N LEU A 21 18.69 -0.05 -3.22
CA LEU A 21 18.22 -1.12 -4.11
C LEU A 21 18.62 -0.84 -5.57
N SER A 22 18.79 -1.91 -6.35
CA SER A 22 19.03 -1.77 -7.79
C SER A 22 17.86 -1.05 -8.47
N LYS A 23 18.14 -0.29 -9.53
CA LYS A 23 17.11 0.44 -10.29
C LYS A 23 15.96 -0.47 -10.76
N ASN A 24 16.29 -1.69 -11.20
CA ASN A 24 15.31 -2.67 -11.65
C ASN A 24 14.41 -3.14 -10.50
N THR A 25 14.98 -3.33 -9.30
CA THR A 25 14.23 -3.71 -8.10
C THR A 25 13.25 -2.61 -7.68
N ILE A 26 13.67 -1.34 -7.75
CA ILE A 26 12.82 -0.19 -7.44
C ILE A 26 11.64 -0.13 -8.42
N ILE A 27 11.91 -0.22 -9.73
CA ILE A 27 10.88 -0.20 -10.78
C ILE A 27 9.90 -1.37 -10.61
N PHE A 28 10.39 -2.56 -10.29
CA PHE A 28 9.54 -3.73 -10.05
C PHE A 28 8.60 -3.49 -8.85
N ARG A 29 9.13 -2.99 -7.73
CA ARG A 29 8.34 -2.70 -6.53
C ARG A 29 7.30 -1.60 -6.77
N GLU A 30 7.65 -0.55 -7.49
CA GLU A 30 6.73 0.52 -7.91
C GLU A 30 5.54 -0.02 -8.72
N LYS A 31 5.83 -0.85 -9.72
CA LYS A 31 4.79 -1.47 -10.56
C LYS A 31 3.87 -2.37 -9.74
N THR A 32 4.44 -3.20 -8.87
CA THR A 32 3.69 -4.10 -8.00
C THR A 32 2.76 -3.31 -7.08
N LEU A 33 3.25 -2.26 -6.41
CA LEU A 33 2.43 -1.42 -5.53
C LEU A 33 1.26 -0.76 -6.27
N LYS A 34 1.49 -0.29 -7.51
CA LYS A 34 0.43 0.32 -8.32
C LYS A 34 -0.65 -0.67 -8.74
N VAL A 35 -0.28 -1.91 -9.06
CA VAL A 35 -1.25 -2.98 -9.37
C VAL A 35 -2.05 -3.34 -8.11
N PHE A 36 -1.38 -3.50 -6.97
CA PHE A 36 -2.05 -3.78 -5.69
C PHE A 36 -3.00 -2.67 -5.27
N SER A 37 -2.64 -1.39 -5.45
CA SER A 37 -3.54 -0.29 -5.09
C SER A 37 -4.82 -0.27 -5.92
N VAL A 38 -4.70 -0.58 -7.22
CA VAL A 38 -5.88 -0.71 -8.12
C VAL A 38 -6.71 -1.93 -7.72
N PHE A 39 -6.07 -3.07 -7.45
CA PHE A 39 -6.77 -4.28 -7.02
C PHE A 39 -7.56 -4.07 -5.72
N LEU A 40 -6.94 -3.46 -4.72
CA LEU A 40 -7.59 -3.17 -3.44
C LEU A 40 -8.78 -2.21 -3.62
N TYR A 41 -8.69 -1.25 -4.55
CA TYR A 41 -9.73 -0.26 -4.80
C TYR A 41 -10.91 -0.88 -5.55
N GLN A 42 -10.62 -1.72 -6.55
CA GLN A 42 -11.63 -2.43 -7.34
C GLN A 42 -12.41 -3.46 -6.52
N ASN A 43 -11.80 -4.06 -5.50
CA ASN A 43 -12.44 -5.09 -4.69
C ASN A 43 -13.13 -4.53 -3.45
N ASP A 44 -13.26 -3.20 -3.31
CA ASP A 44 -13.80 -2.52 -2.10
C ASP A 44 -13.17 -2.96 -0.77
N ILE A 45 -12.09 -3.74 -0.79
CA ILE A 45 -11.25 -4.09 0.38
C ILE A 45 -10.70 -2.80 1.01
N LEU A 46 -10.54 -1.75 0.19
CA LEU A 46 -10.09 -0.42 0.56
C LEU A 46 -11.12 0.38 1.40
N ASN A 47 -12.37 -0.04 1.46
CA ASN A 47 -13.40 0.57 2.32
C ASN A 47 -13.31 0.00 3.76
N TRP A 48 -12.11 0.08 4.35
CA TRP A 48 -11.86 -0.35 5.74
C TRP A 48 -12.55 0.55 6.79
N THR A 49 -13.32 1.56 6.39
CA THR A 49 -14.31 2.20 7.28
C THR A 49 -15.43 1.23 7.68
N ASN A 50 -15.63 0.13 6.96
CA ASN A 50 -16.60 -0.93 7.28
C ASN A 50 -15.99 -2.25 7.76
N VAL A 51 -14.65 -2.35 7.84
CA VAL A 51 -14.06 -3.41 8.68
C VAL A 51 -14.23 -2.91 10.11
N LYS A 52 -15.47 -3.05 10.61
CA LYS A 52 -15.71 -3.12 12.05
C LYS A 52 -14.65 -4.06 12.56
N TYR A 53 -13.79 -3.57 13.46
CA TYR A 53 -13.08 -4.45 14.38
C TYR A 53 -14.11 -5.49 14.80
N LEU A 54 -13.90 -6.75 14.43
CA LEU A 54 -14.66 -7.86 14.97
C LEU A 54 -14.30 -7.86 16.44
N ASP A 55 -15.06 -7.06 17.20
CA ASP A 55 -15.05 -7.04 18.64
C ASP A 55 -15.72 -8.36 19.04
N THR A 56 -14.92 -9.43 19.02
CA THR A 56 -15.26 -10.68 19.68
C THR A 56 -15.26 -10.39 21.17
N LYS A 57 -16.49 -10.25 21.69
CA LYS A 57 -16.92 -10.26 23.10
C LYS A 57 -15.92 -10.85 24.10
#